data_AF-A0A7G2CFM8-F1
#
_entry.id   AF-A0A7G2CFM8-F1
#
_cell.length_a   1.000
_cell.length_b   1.000
_cell.length_c   1.000
_cell.angle_alpha   90.00
_cell.angle_beta   90.00
_cell.angle_gamma   90.00
#
_symmetry.space_group_name_H-M   'P 1'
#
loop_
_entity.id
_entity.type
_entity.pdbx_description
1 polymer ?
#
loop_
_entity_poly.entity_id
_entity_poly.type
_entity_poly.pdbx_seq_one_letter_code
_entity_poly.pdbx_strand_id
1 'polypeptide(L)'
;MVNELRGELNDRRTQLVKSTYKMLQSLSSEHILRLSDMARLVDLTYCPSVMAGDCSVEDALADFEDAWAARDPNMLIQESVFSAFYGDVSFEFPLDNDFERFMRNTWHLSGGSGNCANVSCRKVEVIHLDGRVTTEEIKNDLAIKGEGEEIQELLVKNLASQGIKDVKKISVIKP
;
A
#
# COMPACT_ATOMS: atom_id res chain seq x y z
N MET A 1 14.91 21.75 19.47
CA MET A 1 15.05 20.53 20.29
C MET A 1 13.80 19.66 20.12
N VAL A 2 13.52 19.24 18.87
CA VAL A 2 12.32 18.42 18.52
C VAL A 2 12.73 17.13 17.77
N ASN A 3 14.01 16.99 17.41
CA ASN A 3 14.54 15.79 16.74
C ASN A 3 14.91 14.68 17.73
N GLU A 4 15.12 14.99 19.01
CA GLU A 4 15.51 13.99 20.04
C GLU A 4 14.32 13.16 20.55
N LEU A 5 13.08 13.63 20.36
CA LEU A 5 11.86 12.88 20.71
C LEU A 5 11.40 11.95 19.58
N ARG A 6 11.89 12.15 18.35
CA ARG A 6 11.51 11.38 17.16
C ARG A 6 12.28 10.06 17.06
N GLY A 7 12.38 9.36 18.19
CA GLY A 7 13.07 8.08 18.37
C GLY A 7 13.02 7.14 17.17
N GLU A 8 14.12 6.43 16.95
CA GLU A 8 14.31 5.52 15.83
C GLU A 8 13.19 4.49 15.74
N LEU A 9 12.75 4.18 14.51
CA LEU A 9 11.83 3.07 14.26
C LEU A 9 12.38 1.80 14.90
N ASN A 10 11.54 1.09 15.65
CA ASN A 10 11.93 -0.25 16.12
C ASN A 10 12.19 -1.19 14.92
N ASP A 11 12.87 -2.31 15.17
CA ASP A 11 13.30 -3.23 14.11
C ASP A 11 12.15 -3.70 13.22
N ARG A 12 10.98 -3.96 13.81
CA ARG A 12 9.80 -4.44 13.09
C ARG A 12 9.26 -3.40 12.12
N ARG A 13 9.09 -2.16 12.59
CA ARG A 13 8.65 -1.04 11.74
C ARG A 13 9.70 -0.70 10.69
N THR A 14 10.99 -0.75 11.05
CA THR A 14 12.11 -0.52 10.13
C THR A 14 12.10 -1.51 8.97
N GLN A 15 11.95 -2.81 9.24
CA GLN A 15 11.90 -3.84 8.19
C GLN A 15 10.71 -3.63 7.25
N LEU A 16 9.54 -3.29 7.79
CA LEU A 16 8.34 -3.01 7.01
C LEU A 16 8.51 -1.79 6.10
N VAL A 17 9.05 -0.69 6.64
CA VAL A 17 9.28 0.54 5.87
C VAL A 17 10.29 0.30 4.75
N LYS A 18 11.38 -0.43 5.02
CA LYS A 18 12.40 -0.78 4.01
C LYS A 18 11.86 -1.70 2.92
N SER A 19 11.07 -2.72 3.26
CA SER A 19 10.48 -3.62 2.26
C SER A 19 9.45 -2.88 1.40
N THR A 20 8.67 -1.97 2.00
CA THR A 20 7.72 -1.10 1.29
C THR A 20 8.45 -0.19 0.30
N TYR A 21 9.53 0.47 0.72
CA TYR A 21 10.34 1.31 -0.16
C TYR A 21 10.85 0.53 -1.38
N LYS A 22 11.42 -0.66 -1.17
CA LYS A 22 11.91 -1.52 -2.26
C LYS A 22 10.81 -1.94 -3.22
N MET A 23 9.62 -2.23 -2.70
CA MET A 23 8.44 -2.55 -3.52
C MET A 23 8.07 -1.34 -4.39
N LEU A 24 7.91 -0.15 -3.81
CA LEU A 24 7.57 1.07 -4.56
C LEU A 24 8.62 1.41 -5.61
N GLN A 25 9.90 1.26 -5.25
CA GLN A 25 11.01 1.45 -6.18
C GLN A 25 10.91 0.48 -7.38
N SER A 26 10.55 -0.79 -7.15
CA SER A 26 10.38 -1.77 -8.23
C SER A 26 9.21 -1.49 -9.17
N LEU A 27 8.23 -0.69 -8.73
CA LEU A 27 7.09 -0.25 -9.54
C LEU A 27 7.37 1.05 -10.30
N SER A 28 8.44 1.75 -9.95
CA SER A 28 8.80 3.05 -10.53
C SER A 28 9.69 2.87 -11.77
N SER A 29 9.64 3.82 -12.70
CA SER A 29 10.53 3.83 -13.86
C SER A 29 11.99 3.91 -13.41
N GLU A 30 12.87 3.14 -14.07
CA GLU A 30 14.32 3.14 -13.80
C GLU A 30 14.72 2.73 -12.38
N HIS A 31 13.80 2.17 -11.58
CA HIS A 31 14.00 1.89 -10.16
C HIS A 31 14.35 3.14 -9.34
N ILE A 32 13.80 4.28 -9.74
CA ILE A 32 13.97 5.57 -9.04
C ILE A 32 12.59 5.98 -8.53
N LEU A 33 12.42 6.05 -7.20
CA LEU A 33 11.16 6.44 -6.60
C LEU A 33 11.02 7.97 -6.60
N ARG A 34 9.96 8.48 -7.22
CA ARG A 34 9.64 9.92 -7.24
C ARG A 34 8.37 10.21 -6.45
N LEU A 35 8.22 11.45 -6.00
CA LEU A 35 6.97 11.88 -5.34
C LEU A 35 5.75 11.66 -6.24
N SER A 36 5.86 11.93 -7.54
CA SER A 36 4.77 11.69 -8.50
C SER A 36 4.36 10.21 -8.58
N ASP A 37 5.30 9.28 -8.41
CA ASP A 37 4.99 7.85 -8.36
C ASP A 37 4.24 7.51 -7.08
N MET A 38 4.70 8.04 -5.95
CA MET A 38 4.05 7.85 -4.64
C MET A 38 2.64 8.43 -4.62
N ALA A 39 2.46 9.68 -5.05
CA ALA A 39 1.17 10.38 -5.10
C ALA A 39 0.14 9.65 -5.97
N ARG A 40 0.58 9.07 -7.10
CA ARG A 40 -0.30 8.25 -7.96
C ARG A 40 -0.69 6.91 -7.33
N LEU A 41 0.15 6.36 -6.47
CA LEU A 41 -0.01 4.99 -5.95
C LEU A 41 -0.71 4.94 -4.59
N VAL A 42 -0.39 5.89 -3.70
CA VAL A 42 -0.80 5.91 -2.29
C VAL A 42 -2.32 5.78 -2.15
N ASP A 43 -2.77 4.97 -1.19
CA ASP A 43 -4.17 4.89 -0.79
C ASP A 43 -4.33 5.37 0.66
N LEU A 44 -5.04 6.47 0.86
CA LEU A 44 -5.30 7.03 2.19
C LEU A 44 -6.73 6.77 2.68
N THR A 45 -7.51 5.95 1.98
CA THR A 45 -8.90 5.59 2.35
C THR A 45 -8.99 4.99 3.75
N TYR A 46 -7.93 4.28 4.18
CA TYR A 46 -7.85 3.60 5.47
C TYR A 46 -6.95 4.31 6.49
N CYS A 47 -6.58 5.59 6.26
CA CYS A 47 -5.84 6.33 7.26
C CYS A 47 -6.77 6.66 8.46
N PRO A 48 -6.24 6.75 9.70
CA PRO A 48 -7.09 6.90 10.89
C PRO A 48 -8.03 8.12 10.85
N SER A 49 -7.55 9.29 10.37
CA SER A 49 -8.34 10.52 10.30
C SER A 49 -9.48 10.43 9.28
N VAL A 50 -9.23 9.83 8.12
CA VAL A 50 -10.29 9.59 7.11
C VAL A 50 -11.31 8.58 7.64
N MET A 51 -10.86 7.50 8.25
CA MET A 51 -11.76 6.48 8.83
C MET A 51 -12.61 7.04 9.99
N ALA A 52 -12.08 8.01 10.74
CA ALA A 52 -12.81 8.72 11.78
C ALA A 52 -13.80 9.78 11.22
N GLY A 53 -13.66 10.15 9.94
CA GLY A 53 -14.43 11.22 9.32
C GLY A 53 -13.92 12.63 9.65
N ASP A 54 -12.69 12.74 10.15
CA ASP A 54 -12.06 14.03 10.52
C ASP A 54 -11.58 14.81 9.29
N CYS A 55 -11.23 14.13 8.20
CA CYS A 55 -10.90 14.74 6.90
C CYS A 55 -11.35 13.86 5.73
N SER A 56 -11.41 14.46 4.52
CA SER A 56 -11.65 13.70 3.28
C SER A 56 -10.38 12.99 2.80
N VAL A 57 -10.53 12.02 1.88
CA VAL A 57 -9.36 11.36 1.26
C VAL A 57 -8.54 12.38 0.47
N GLU A 58 -9.22 13.32 -0.20
CA GLU A 58 -8.60 14.39 -0.97
C GLU A 58 -7.77 15.32 -0.09
N ASP A 59 -8.27 15.70 1.09
CA ASP A 59 -7.52 16.51 2.05
C ASP A 59 -6.29 15.76 2.56
N ALA A 60 -6.45 14.47 2.91
CA ALA A 60 -5.34 13.63 3.37
C ALA A 60 -4.25 13.46 2.30
N LEU A 61 -4.64 13.38 1.02
CA LEU A 61 -3.70 13.32 -0.11
C LEU A 61 -2.94 14.64 -0.28
N ALA A 62 -3.63 15.79 -0.16
CA ALA A 62 -2.98 17.10 -0.22
C ALA A 62 -1.95 17.27 0.91
N ASP A 63 -2.33 16.93 2.15
CA ASP A 63 -1.43 16.97 3.31
C ASP A 63 -0.20 16.05 3.11
N PHE A 64 -0.41 14.87 2.52
CA PHE A 64 0.67 13.95 2.19
C PHE A 64 1.64 14.57 1.17
N GLU A 65 1.13 15.12 0.07
CA GLU A 65 1.96 15.76 -0.95
C GLU A 65 2.74 16.96 -0.40
N ASP A 66 2.09 17.83 0.39
CA ASP A 66 2.71 18.99 1.02
C ASP A 66 3.83 18.57 1.99
N ALA A 67 3.59 17.54 2.80
CA ALA A 67 4.56 17.00 3.72
C ALA A 67 5.81 16.46 3.01
N TRP A 68 5.66 15.90 1.81
CA TRP A 68 6.78 15.43 0.99
C TRP A 68 7.50 16.55 0.24
N ALA A 69 6.75 17.49 -0.35
CA ALA A 69 7.30 18.64 -1.06
C ALA A 69 8.17 19.51 -0.15
N ALA A 70 7.80 19.65 1.13
CA ALA A 70 8.61 20.35 2.13
C ALA A 70 9.93 19.65 2.47
N ARG A 71 10.06 18.34 2.20
CA ARG A 71 11.22 17.51 2.58
C ARG A 71 12.26 17.37 1.46
N ASP A 72 11.84 17.24 0.21
CA ASP A 72 12.78 17.12 -0.93
C ASP A 72 12.29 17.86 -2.19
N PRO A 73 12.85 19.05 -2.47
CA PRO A 73 12.53 19.80 -3.69
C PRO A 73 12.91 19.09 -4.99
N ASN A 74 13.84 18.12 -4.95
CA ASN A 74 14.28 17.37 -6.14
C ASN A 74 13.34 16.21 -6.49
N MET A 75 12.38 15.90 -5.61
CA MET A 75 11.37 14.86 -5.81
C MET A 75 11.97 13.46 -6.07
N LEU A 76 13.17 13.19 -5.56
CA LEU A 76 13.89 11.92 -5.68
C LEU A 76 14.00 11.28 -4.31
N ILE A 77 13.09 10.35 -4.02
CA ILE A 77 12.93 9.81 -2.68
C ILE A 77 13.96 8.72 -2.44
N GLN A 78 14.99 9.04 -1.64
CA GLN A 78 15.95 8.04 -1.14
C GLN A 78 15.34 7.22 0.03
N GLU A 79 15.83 5.99 0.22
CA GLU A 79 15.38 5.11 1.31
C GLU A 79 15.49 5.76 2.69
N SER A 80 16.54 6.56 2.93
CA SER A 80 16.75 7.27 4.20
C SER A 80 15.70 8.35 4.44
N VAL A 81 15.32 9.10 3.41
CA VAL A 81 14.27 10.13 3.49
C VAL A 81 12.90 9.47 3.70
N PHE A 82 12.63 8.37 3.01
CA PHE A 82 11.42 7.57 3.21
C PHE A 82 11.34 6.98 4.62
N SER A 83 12.45 6.47 5.12
CA SER A 83 12.54 5.94 6.48
C SER A 83 12.33 7.03 7.53
N ALA A 84 12.89 8.22 7.32
CA ALA A 84 12.69 9.36 8.21
C ALA A 84 11.22 9.84 8.21
N PHE A 85 10.59 9.94 7.04
CA PHE A 85 9.17 10.29 6.94
C PHE A 85 8.29 9.31 7.71
N TYR A 86 8.49 8.00 7.53
CA TYR A 86 7.72 7.00 8.26
C TYR A 86 8.13 6.87 9.73
N GLY A 87 9.33 7.30 10.09
CA GLY A 87 9.73 7.56 11.48
C GLY A 87 8.83 8.60 12.13
N ASP A 88 8.56 9.70 11.43
CA ASP A 88 7.64 10.74 11.90
C ASP A 88 6.21 10.21 12.02
N VAL A 89 5.70 9.56 10.97
CA VAL A 89 4.34 8.98 10.97
C VAL A 89 4.17 7.95 12.08
N SER A 90 5.20 7.17 12.37
CA SER A 90 5.20 6.15 13.41
C SER A 90 4.87 6.70 14.80
N PHE A 91 5.12 7.98 15.09
CA PHE A 91 4.75 8.61 16.37
C PHE A 91 3.25 8.70 16.61
N GLU A 92 2.47 8.77 15.54
CA GLU A 92 1.01 8.83 15.61
C GLU A 92 0.39 7.45 15.94
N PHE A 93 1.18 6.38 15.94
CA PHE A 93 0.73 5.01 16.18
C PHE A 93 1.33 4.43 17.46
N PRO A 94 0.58 4.42 18.57
CA PRO A 94 1.03 3.85 19.84
C PRO A 94 1.38 2.36 19.75
N LEU A 95 0.67 1.61 18.90
CA LEU A 95 0.83 0.17 18.73
C LEU A 95 1.43 -0.17 17.38
N ASP A 96 2.42 -1.07 17.39
CA ASP A 96 3.07 -1.52 16.15
C ASP A 96 2.11 -2.22 15.19
N ASN A 97 1.04 -2.83 15.71
CA ASN A 97 0.04 -3.51 14.90
C ASN A 97 -0.79 -2.52 14.07
N ASP A 98 -1.12 -1.37 14.66
CA ASP A 98 -1.88 -0.32 13.97
C ASP A 98 -1.02 0.36 12.92
N PHE A 99 0.25 0.62 13.21
CA PHE A 99 1.21 1.11 12.22
C PHE A 99 1.40 0.12 11.07
N GLU A 100 1.53 -1.18 11.36
CA GLU A 100 1.66 -2.20 10.34
C GLU A 100 0.41 -2.28 9.47
N ARG A 101 -0.79 -2.28 10.07
CA ARG A 101 -2.05 -2.28 9.31
C ARG A 101 -2.17 -1.04 8.44
N PHE A 102 -1.82 0.13 8.97
CA PHE A 102 -1.78 1.39 8.22
C PHE A 102 -0.86 1.26 6.99
N MET A 103 0.41 0.90 7.20
CA MET A 103 1.39 0.70 6.11
C MET A 103 0.91 -0.30 5.07
N ARG A 104 0.34 -1.43 5.50
CA ARG A 104 -0.20 -2.45 4.61
C ARG A 104 -1.35 -1.93 3.78
N ASN A 105 -2.28 -1.20 4.39
CA ASN A 105 -3.41 -0.68 3.64
C ASN A 105 -2.97 0.41 2.67
N THR A 106 -2.13 1.35 3.12
CA THR A 106 -1.66 2.48 2.32
C THR A 106 -0.91 2.08 1.06
N TRP A 107 -0.16 0.98 1.13
CA TRP A 107 0.65 0.49 0.01
C TRP A 107 0.19 -0.87 -0.51
N HIS A 108 -1.02 -1.28 -0.15
CA HIS A 108 -1.63 -2.54 -0.58
C HIS A 108 -0.71 -3.74 -0.38
N LEU A 109 -0.08 -3.87 0.79
CA LEU A 109 0.82 -4.98 1.11
C LEU A 109 0.01 -6.16 1.68
N SER A 110 -0.06 -7.25 0.94
CA SER A 110 -0.76 -8.48 1.33
C SER A 110 -0.27 -9.09 2.63
N GLY A 111 -1.16 -9.82 3.30
CA GLY A 111 -0.87 -10.58 4.51
C GLY A 111 -1.15 -9.79 5.79
N GLY A 112 -0.37 -10.09 6.83
CA GLY A 112 -0.73 -9.74 8.21
C GLY A 112 -1.73 -10.73 8.80
N SER A 113 -2.01 -10.60 10.09
CA SER A 113 -3.01 -11.42 10.78
C SER A 113 -3.67 -10.62 11.89
N GLY A 114 -4.92 -10.96 12.23
CA GLY A 114 -5.69 -10.22 13.22
C GLY A 114 -5.72 -8.72 12.92
N ASN A 115 -5.33 -7.91 13.89
CA ASN A 115 -5.33 -6.44 13.77
C ASN A 115 -4.25 -5.89 12.83
N CYS A 116 -3.34 -6.71 12.31
CA CYS A 116 -2.35 -6.31 11.31
C CYS A 116 -2.80 -6.65 9.87
N ALA A 117 -3.93 -7.34 9.67
CA ALA A 117 -4.32 -7.84 8.37
C ALA A 117 -4.61 -6.70 7.37
N ASN A 118 -4.10 -6.84 6.15
CA ASN A 118 -4.48 -5.98 5.04
C ASN A 118 -5.97 -6.12 4.71
N VAL A 119 -6.61 -5.00 4.38
CA VAL A 119 -7.98 -4.97 3.87
C VAL A 119 -8.14 -4.15 2.59
N SER A 120 -7.06 -3.53 2.09
CA SER A 120 -7.10 -2.70 0.88
C SER A 120 -6.91 -3.47 -0.43
N CYS A 121 -6.28 -4.65 -0.39
CA CYS A 121 -6.08 -5.47 -1.59
C CYS A 121 -7.43 -5.94 -2.12
N ARG A 122 -7.61 -5.83 -3.44
CA ARG A 122 -8.84 -6.25 -4.12
C ARG A 122 -9.09 -7.74 -3.91
N LYS A 123 -10.36 -8.10 -3.73
CA LYS A 123 -10.82 -9.49 -3.73
C LYS A 123 -11.58 -9.78 -5.01
N VAL A 124 -11.40 -11.00 -5.50
CA VAL A 124 -12.07 -11.48 -6.71
C VAL A 124 -12.74 -12.82 -6.44
N GLU A 125 -13.87 -13.04 -7.10
CA GLU A 125 -14.43 -14.37 -7.27
C GLU A 125 -13.78 -15.02 -8.51
N VAL A 126 -13.27 -16.23 -8.34
CA VAL A 126 -12.65 -17.03 -9.40
C VAL A 126 -13.51 -18.26 -9.63
N ILE A 127 -14.03 -18.41 -10.84
CA ILE A 127 -14.57 -19.68 -11.32
C ILE A 127 -13.42 -20.41 -11.99
N HIS A 128 -13.11 -21.60 -11.50
CA HIS A 128 -12.04 -22.44 -12.00
C HIS A 128 -12.49 -23.28 -13.21
N LEU A 129 -11.54 -23.81 -13.98
CA LEU A 129 -11.81 -24.68 -15.13
C LEU A 129 -12.60 -25.95 -14.77
N ASP A 130 -12.40 -26.46 -13.56
CA ASP A 130 -13.12 -27.62 -13.01
C ASP A 130 -14.51 -27.27 -12.42
N GLY A 131 -14.89 -25.99 -12.44
CA GLY A 131 -16.16 -25.48 -11.93
C GLY A 131 -16.18 -25.10 -10.46
N ARG A 132 -15.08 -25.26 -9.70
CA ARG A 132 -14.97 -24.71 -8.35
C ARG A 132 -15.09 -23.19 -8.37
N VAL A 133 -15.58 -22.61 -7.28
CA VAL A 133 -15.64 -21.16 -7.07
C VAL A 133 -14.87 -20.83 -5.80
N THR A 134 -13.97 -19.84 -5.87
CA THR A 134 -13.15 -19.39 -4.75
C THR A 134 -13.17 -17.87 -4.66
N THR A 135 -12.91 -17.35 -3.46
CA THR A 135 -12.63 -15.93 -3.24
C THR A 135 -11.15 -15.77 -2.99
N GLU A 136 -10.50 -14.99 -3.84
CA GLU A 136 -9.04 -14.84 -3.86
C GLU A 136 -8.66 -13.37 -3.69
N GLU A 137 -7.62 -13.11 -2.90
CA GLU A 137 -7.00 -11.80 -2.82
C GLU A 137 -6.06 -11.60 -4.00
N ILE A 138 -6.12 -10.46 -4.66
CA ILE A 138 -5.10 -10.04 -5.62
C ILE A 138 -3.94 -9.49 -4.82
N LYS A 139 -2.87 -10.27 -4.70
CA LYS A 139 -1.79 -9.93 -3.77
C LYS A 139 -0.96 -8.76 -4.28
N ASN A 140 -0.67 -7.82 -3.39
CA ASN A 140 0.14 -6.64 -3.67
C ASN A 140 -0.34 -5.86 -4.90
N ASP A 141 -1.63 -5.57 -4.97
CA ASP A 141 -2.30 -5.06 -6.17
C ASP A 141 -2.14 -3.56 -6.43
N LEU A 142 -1.23 -2.90 -5.72
CA LEU A 142 -0.99 -1.45 -5.81
C LEU A 142 -0.85 -0.94 -7.25
N ALA A 143 -0.24 -1.73 -8.14
CA ALA A 143 -0.02 -1.38 -9.55
C ALA A 143 -1.23 -1.70 -10.48
N ILE A 144 -2.26 -2.38 -9.99
CA ILE A 144 -3.44 -2.78 -10.77
C ILE A 144 -4.56 -1.76 -10.52
N LYS A 145 -4.42 -0.60 -11.18
CA LYS A 145 -5.41 0.50 -11.17
C LYS A 145 -6.43 0.31 -12.30
N GLY A 146 -7.64 0.82 -12.12
CA GLY A 146 -8.74 0.70 -13.09
C GLY A 146 -9.81 -0.30 -12.67
N GLU A 147 -10.80 -0.49 -13.55
CA GLU A 147 -11.96 -1.37 -13.33
C GLU A 147 -12.39 -2.08 -14.63
N GLY A 148 -13.20 -3.13 -14.50
CA GLY A 148 -13.80 -3.79 -15.66
C GLY A 148 -12.82 -4.67 -16.45
N GLU A 149 -13.01 -4.72 -17.77
CA GLU A 149 -12.28 -5.64 -18.66
C GLU A 149 -10.80 -5.26 -18.82
N GLU A 150 -10.44 -3.98 -18.71
CA GLU A 150 -9.09 -3.46 -18.95
C GLU A 150 -8.03 -4.03 -17.99
N ILE A 151 -8.44 -4.43 -16.78
CA ILE A 151 -7.54 -4.99 -15.76
C ILE A 151 -7.56 -6.51 -15.71
N GLN A 152 -8.43 -7.20 -16.44
CA GLN A 152 -8.62 -8.65 -16.29
C GLN A 152 -7.33 -9.45 -16.51
N GLU A 153 -6.55 -9.10 -17.54
CA GLU A 153 -5.27 -9.76 -17.81
C GLU A 153 -4.27 -9.57 -16.67
N LEU A 154 -4.24 -8.38 -16.05
CA LEU A 154 -3.39 -8.09 -14.90
C LEU A 154 -3.80 -8.92 -13.67
N LEU A 155 -5.11 -9.04 -13.42
CA LEU A 155 -5.65 -9.86 -12.33
C LEU A 155 -5.31 -11.34 -12.53
N VAL A 156 -5.51 -11.89 -13.74
CA VAL A 156 -5.15 -13.27 -14.06
C VAL A 156 -3.65 -13.51 -13.95
N LYS A 157 -2.82 -12.58 -14.43
CA LYS A 157 -1.36 -12.66 -14.28
C LYS A 157 -0.93 -12.66 -12.82
N ASN A 158 -1.58 -11.84 -11.98
CA ASN A 158 -1.36 -11.83 -10.54
C ASN A 158 -1.76 -13.17 -9.91
N LEU A 159 -2.96 -13.68 -10.16
CA LEU A 159 -3.40 -14.99 -9.67
C LEU A 159 -2.46 -16.13 -10.10
N ALA A 160 -1.97 -16.10 -11.34
CA ALA A 160 -1.03 -17.09 -11.85
C ALA A 160 0.31 -17.08 -11.10
N SER A 161 0.79 -15.90 -10.68
CA SER A 161 2.00 -15.78 -9.84
C SER A 161 1.77 -16.28 -8.41
N GLN A 162 0.52 -16.30 -7.95
CA GLN A 162 0.10 -16.92 -6.69
C GLN A 162 -0.14 -18.44 -6.79
N GLY A 163 -0.02 -19.02 -7.99
CA GLY A 163 -0.22 -20.45 -8.23
C GLY A 163 -1.61 -20.83 -8.75
N ILE A 164 -2.52 -19.87 -8.91
CA ILE A 164 -3.87 -20.09 -9.45
C ILE A 164 -3.82 -19.90 -10.96
N LYS A 165 -3.73 -21.02 -11.69
CA LYS A 165 -3.51 -21.05 -13.15
C LYS A 165 -4.70 -21.59 -13.95
N ASP A 166 -5.75 -22.01 -13.26
CA ASP A 166 -6.94 -22.65 -13.79
C ASP A 166 -8.15 -21.70 -13.78
N VAL A 167 -7.93 -20.40 -14.03
CA VAL A 167 -8.98 -19.38 -14.07
C VAL A 167 -9.83 -19.55 -15.34
N LYS A 168 -11.14 -19.80 -15.17
CA LYS A 168 -12.13 -19.81 -16.27
C LYS A 168 -12.84 -18.47 -16.39
N LYS A 169 -13.21 -17.86 -15.28
CA LYS A 169 -13.83 -16.53 -15.20
C LYS A 169 -13.43 -15.86 -13.89
N ILE A 170 -13.26 -14.54 -13.94
CA ILE A 170 -12.94 -13.70 -12.78
C ILE A 170 -13.98 -12.59 -12.65
N SER A 171 -14.31 -12.20 -11.43
CA SER A 171 -15.20 -11.06 -11.16
C SER A 171 -14.73 -10.32 -9.92
N VAL A 172 -14.58 -9.00 -10.01
CA VAL A 172 -14.17 -8.17 -8.88
C VAL A 172 -15.30 -8.08 -7.86
N ILE A 173 -14.99 -8.39 -6.61
CA ILE A 173 -15.93 -8.23 -5.50
C ILE A 173 -15.89 -6.76 -5.10
N LYS A 174 -17.02 -6.08 -5.24
CA LYS A 174 -17.16 -4.71 -4.74
C LYS A 174 -17.19 -4.72 -3.21
N PRO A 175 -16.46 -3.81 -2.54
CA PRO A 175 -16.54 -3.65 -1.08
C PRO A 175 -17.96 -3.35 -0.60
#